data_AF-A0A7C8R2X8-F1
#
_entry.id   AF-A0A7C8R2X8-F1
#
_cell.length_a   1.000
_cell.length_b   1.000
_cell.length_c   1.000
_cell.angle_alpha   90.00
_cell.angle_beta   90.00
_cell.angle_gamma   90.00
#
_symmetry.space_group_name_H-M   'P 1'
#
loop_
_entity.id
_entity.type
_entity.pdbx_description
1 polymer ?
#
loop_
_entity_poly.entity_id
_entity_poly.type
_entity_poly.pdbx_seq_one_letter_code
_entity_poly.pdbx_strand_id
1 'polypeptide(L)'
;MAMLSRFLTILLVCAASALAAPAPEPTDAPNLEDALAKRATTCTFSGTDGHLSASASKTSCSTIVISDMAVPSGVTLNLEKLKEGTTVIFKGRTTFGYSEWEGSFISISGNKLTIKGDPGSVLDGQGALWWDGLGGNGGKTKPKFFKANNLNDSIIDGITILNAPKNSFSLNRVNNLIVKNILIDDRDGDILGGHNTDGFNVNNADGVFITNVRVSREITAGY
;
A
#
# COMPACT_ATOMS: atom_id res chain seq x y z
N MET A 1 -4.36 92.54 46.58
CA MET A 1 -4.23 91.56 47.68
C MET A 1 -5.20 90.42 47.44
N ALA A 2 -4.76 89.35 46.76
CA ALA A 2 -5.34 88.00 46.76
C ALA A 2 -4.41 87.09 45.94
N MET A 3 -3.94 86.02 46.57
CA MET A 3 -2.86 85.12 46.15
C MET A 3 -3.22 84.26 44.94
N LEU A 4 -2.26 84.10 44.00
CA LEU A 4 -2.28 83.04 42.99
C LEU A 4 -1.90 81.69 43.62
N SER A 5 -2.81 80.72 43.52
CA SER A 5 -2.63 79.31 43.88
C SER A 5 -1.65 78.62 42.91
N ARG A 6 -0.62 77.95 43.46
CA ARG A 6 0.28 77.06 42.71
C ARG A 6 -0.19 75.62 42.87
N PHE A 7 -0.63 74.99 41.78
CA PHE A 7 -0.78 73.54 41.72
C PHE A 7 0.51 72.91 41.17
N LEU A 8 1.13 72.03 41.96
CA LEU A 8 2.31 71.24 41.61
C LEU A 8 1.83 69.83 41.28
N THR A 9 1.84 69.45 40.00
CA THR A 9 1.51 68.09 39.56
C THR A 9 2.80 67.27 39.46
N ILE A 10 2.97 66.29 40.34
CA ILE A 10 4.10 65.35 40.34
C ILE A 10 3.80 64.23 39.33
N LEU A 11 4.64 64.10 38.30
CA LEU A 11 4.58 63.00 37.33
C LEU A 11 5.41 61.83 37.85
N LEU A 12 4.76 60.73 38.23
CA LEU A 12 5.41 59.48 38.67
C LEU A 12 5.76 58.63 37.44
N VAL A 13 7.05 58.44 37.17
CA VAL A 13 7.54 57.54 36.10
C VAL A 13 7.76 56.15 36.71
N CYS A 14 6.92 55.19 36.37
CA CYS A 14 7.13 53.77 36.65
C CYS A 14 8.10 53.18 35.62
N ALA A 15 9.34 52.87 36.03
CA ALA A 15 10.25 52.08 35.22
C ALA A 15 9.90 50.59 35.36
N ALA A 16 9.31 49.99 34.32
CA ALA A 16 9.13 48.55 34.22
C ALA A 16 10.45 47.92 33.75
N SER A 17 11.17 47.25 34.63
CA SER A 17 12.31 46.41 34.28
C SER A 17 11.82 45.12 33.63
N ALA A 18 12.00 44.98 32.32
CA ALA A 18 11.76 43.73 31.62
C ALA A 18 12.86 42.71 31.98
N LEU A 19 12.50 41.66 32.71
CA LEU A 19 13.36 40.48 32.91
C LEU A 19 13.33 39.65 31.62
N ALA A 20 14.46 39.57 30.92
CA ALA A 20 14.61 38.69 29.78
C ALA A 20 14.52 37.22 30.25
N ALA A 21 13.58 36.46 29.67
CA ALA A 21 13.52 35.02 29.89
C ALA A 21 14.75 34.34 29.27
N PRO A 22 15.34 33.33 29.93
CA PRO A 22 16.46 32.60 29.36
C PRO A 22 16.04 31.92 28.05
N ALA A 23 16.91 31.98 27.05
CA ALA A 23 16.69 31.30 25.78
C ALA A 23 16.57 29.78 26.01
N PRO A 24 15.67 29.08 25.30
CA PRO A 24 15.56 27.64 25.40
C PRO A 24 16.89 26.98 25.04
N GLU A 25 17.30 25.99 25.84
CA GLU A 25 18.54 25.26 25.62
C GLU A 25 18.52 24.54 24.24
N PRO A 26 19.69 24.39 23.59
CA PRO A 26 19.78 23.69 22.32
C PRO A 26 19.31 22.24 22.49
N THR A 27 18.31 21.81 21.73
CA THR A 27 17.90 20.39 21.72
C THR A 27 19.01 19.55 21.10
N ASP A 28 19.31 18.42 21.75
CA ASP A 28 20.32 17.46 21.31
C ASP A 28 20.12 17.07 19.83
N ALA A 29 21.24 16.93 19.11
CA ALA A 29 21.22 16.48 17.73
C ALA A 29 20.62 15.06 17.64
N PRO A 30 19.79 14.77 16.64
CA PRO A 30 19.17 13.46 16.51
C PRO A 30 20.23 12.37 16.36
N ASN A 31 20.18 11.37 17.26
CA ASN A 31 21.08 10.23 17.22
C ASN A 31 20.80 9.39 15.97
N LEU A 32 21.86 9.10 15.21
CA LEU A 32 21.79 8.29 14.01
C LEU A 32 21.25 6.88 14.28
N GLU A 33 21.59 6.28 15.43
CA GLU A 33 21.10 4.97 15.84
C GLU A 33 19.59 4.99 16.11
N ASP A 34 19.07 6.05 16.74
CA ASP A 34 17.63 6.21 16.96
C ASP A 34 16.88 6.51 15.64
N ALA A 35 17.53 7.22 14.71
CA ALA A 35 17.00 7.47 13.37
C ALA A 35 16.99 6.19 12.51
N LEU A 36 17.99 5.31 12.67
CA LEU A 36 18.08 4.01 12.02
C LEU A 36 17.10 3.00 12.65
N ALA A 37 16.93 3.00 13.97
CA ALA A 37 15.94 2.19 14.67
C ALA A 37 14.51 2.59 14.30
N LYS A 38 14.21 3.91 14.18
CA LYS A 38 12.96 4.41 13.60
C LYS A 38 12.74 3.99 12.14
N ARG A 39 13.82 3.75 11.39
CA ARG A 39 13.81 3.24 10.01
C ARG A 39 13.74 1.71 9.92
N ALA A 40 13.84 0.98 11.03
CA ALA A 40 13.90 -0.50 11.05
C ALA A 40 12.65 -1.16 11.64
N THR A 41 11.56 -0.42 11.87
CA THR A 41 10.31 -0.99 12.40
C THR A 41 9.72 -2.00 11.41
N THR A 42 9.77 -3.28 11.77
CA THR A 42 9.15 -4.37 11.03
C THR A 42 7.84 -4.76 11.72
N CYS A 43 6.75 -4.77 10.97
CA CYS A 43 5.43 -5.17 11.44
C CYS A 43 5.01 -6.44 10.69
N THR A 44 4.57 -7.46 11.41
CA THR A 44 4.02 -8.69 10.82
C THR A 44 2.53 -8.75 11.08
N PHE A 45 1.75 -8.97 10.04
CA PHE A 45 0.29 -9.09 10.08
C PHE A 45 -0.12 -10.44 9.49
N SER A 46 -1.04 -11.14 10.16
CA SER A 46 -1.46 -12.50 9.81
C SER A 46 -2.90 -12.77 10.24
N GLY A 47 -3.44 -13.93 9.88
CA GLY A 47 -4.79 -14.35 10.28
C GLY A 47 -5.91 -13.55 9.60
N THR A 48 -7.10 -13.62 10.17
CA THR A 48 -8.32 -13.01 9.59
C THR A 48 -8.38 -11.49 9.78
N ASP A 49 -7.90 -11.00 10.92
CA ASP A 49 -7.96 -9.58 11.27
C ASP A 49 -6.70 -8.80 10.88
N GLY A 50 -5.66 -9.48 10.41
CA GLY A 50 -4.39 -8.85 10.08
C GLY A 50 -4.51 -7.75 9.01
N HIS A 51 -5.50 -7.82 8.12
CA HIS A 51 -5.76 -6.77 7.14
C HIS A 51 -6.19 -5.43 7.79
N LEU A 52 -6.91 -5.46 8.91
CA LEU A 52 -7.30 -4.28 9.69
C LEU A 52 -6.07 -3.65 10.33
N SER A 53 -5.27 -4.46 11.03
CA SER A 53 -4.04 -4.02 11.68
C SER A 53 -3.03 -3.49 10.67
N ALA A 54 -2.87 -4.16 9.52
CA ALA A 54 -2.02 -3.69 8.43
C ALA A 54 -2.49 -2.31 7.94
N SER A 55 -3.78 -2.14 7.64
CA SER A 55 -4.33 -0.87 7.18
C SER A 55 -4.15 0.27 8.21
N ALA A 56 -4.34 -0.03 9.49
CA ALA A 56 -4.22 0.94 10.58
C ALA A 56 -2.77 1.35 10.87
N SER A 57 -1.82 0.42 10.75
CA SER A 57 -0.43 0.62 11.17
C SER A 57 0.56 0.77 10.00
N LYS A 58 0.14 0.64 8.74
CA LYS A 58 1.04 0.68 7.57
C LYS A 58 1.97 1.90 7.47
N THR A 59 1.62 3.04 8.09
CA THR A 59 2.47 4.24 8.08
C THR A 59 3.45 4.30 9.26
N SER A 60 3.34 3.44 10.27
CA SER A 60 4.36 3.34 11.34
C SER A 60 5.45 2.31 11.02
N CYS A 61 5.22 1.44 10.04
CA CYS A 61 6.10 0.36 9.66
C CYS A 61 7.01 0.76 8.49
N SER A 62 8.30 0.46 8.61
CA SER A 62 9.27 0.54 7.50
C SER A 62 9.27 -0.72 6.65
N THR A 63 9.02 -1.87 7.29
CA THR A 63 8.81 -3.16 6.64
C THR A 63 7.50 -3.74 7.11
N ILE A 64 6.66 -4.17 6.18
CA ILE A 64 5.35 -4.79 6.39
C ILE A 64 5.44 -6.22 5.89
N VAL A 65 5.27 -7.19 6.78
CA VAL A 65 5.20 -8.61 6.44
C VAL A 65 3.75 -9.06 6.53
N ILE A 66 3.21 -9.57 5.43
CA ILE A 66 1.89 -10.19 5.35
C ILE A 66 2.12 -11.70 5.34
N SER A 67 1.81 -12.40 6.43
CA SER A 67 2.08 -13.84 6.58
C SER A 67 0.78 -14.61 6.73
N ASP A 68 0.54 -15.58 5.83
CA ASP A 68 -0.58 -16.53 5.93
C ASP A 68 -1.93 -15.85 6.23
N MET A 69 -2.20 -14.75 5.53
CA MET A 69 -3.35 -13.90 5.78
C MET A 69 -4.60 -14.45 5.10
N ALA A 70 -5.72 -14.46 5.81
CA ALA A 70 -7.02 -14.80 5.25
C ALA A 70 -7.88 -13.54 5.22
N VAL A 71 -7.90 -12.82 4.10
CA VAL A 71 -8.68 -11.58 3.97
C VAL A 71 -10.17 -11.94 3.90
N PRO A 72 -11.04 -11.35 4.75
CA PRO A 72 -12.47 -11.63 4.72
C PRO A 72 -13.14 -11.26 3.39
N SER A 73 -14.31 -11.82 3.14
CA SER A 73 -15.12 -11.55 1.94
C SER A 73 -15.44 -10.06 1.80
N GLY A 74 -15.32 -9.52 0.59
CA GLY A 74 -15.74 -8.16 0.28
C GLY A 74 -14.80 -7.07 0.81
N VAL A 75 -13.61 -7.44 1.29
CA VAL A 75 -12.64 -6.52 1.90
C VAL A 75 -11.35 -6.47 1.08
N THR A 76 -10.79 -5.26 0.96
CA THR A 76 -9.48 -5.03 0.36
C THR A 76 -8.40 -5.05 1.43
N LEU A 77 -7.31 -5.79 1.20
CA LEU A 77 -6.04 -5.56 1.91
C LEU A 77 -5.48 -4.20 1.46
N ASN A 78 -5.76 -3.17 2.25
CA ASN A 78 -5.47 -1.79 1.89
C ASN A 78 -4.09 -1.34 2.38
N LEU A 79 -3.11 -1.38 1.49
CA LEU A 79 -1.76 -0.86 1.65
C LEU A 79 -1.54 0.39 0.77
N GLU A 80 -2.58 1.19 0.54
CA GLU A 80 -2.42 2.48 -0.14
C GLU A 80 -1.73 3.51 0.77
N LYS A 81 -1.03 4.48 0.15
CA LYS A 81 -0.38 5.63 0.78
C LYS A 81 0.70 5.20 1.80
N LEU A 82 1.51 4.22 1.44
CA LEU A 82 2.66 3.83 2.27
C LEU A 82 3.68 4.96 2.33
N LYS A 83 4.45 5.00 3.42
CA LYS A 83 5.59 5.91 3.53
C LYS A 83 6.62 5.57 2.45
N GLU A 84 7.29 6.60 1.97
CA GLU A 84 8.37 6.44 0.99
C GLU A 84 9.43 5.46 1.51
N GLY A 85 9.89 4.54 0.66
CA GLY A 85 10.90 3.55 1.04
C GLY A 85 10.35 2.32 1.77
N THR A 86 9.04 2.20 1.98
CA THR A 86 8.46 1.04 2.70
C THR A 86 8.67 -0.25 1.90
N THR A 87 9.07 -1.31 2.60
CA THR A 87 9.13 -2.67 2.05
C THR A 87 7.90 -3.46 2.46
N VAL A 88 7.23 -4.13 1.51
CA VAL A 88 6.12 -5.06 1.75
C VAL A 88 6.57 -6.46 1.34
N ILE A 89 6.36 -7.45 2.20
CA ILE A 89 6.76 -8.85 1.97
C ILE A 89 5.55 -9.75 2.18
N PHE A 90 5.17 -10.51 1.17
CA PHE A 90 4.17 -11.56 1.28
C PHE A 90 4.84 -12.90 1.59
N LYS A 91 4.35 -13.58 2.62
CA LYS A 91 4.85 -14.87 3.12
C LYS A 91 3.73 -15.89 3.20
N GLY A 92 4.08 -17.15 2.93
CA GLY A 92 3.13 -18.25 2.98
C GLY A 92 1.98 -18.04 2.01
N ARG A 93 0.76 -18.44 2.39
CA ARG A 93 -0.42 -18.35 1.51
C ARG A 93 -1.39 -17.27 1.98
N THR A 94 -1.62 -16.26 1.15
CA THR A 94 -2.71 -15.28 1.37
C THR A 94 -3.95 -15.68 0.59
N THR A 95 -5.11 -15.73 1.22
CA THR A 95 -6.41 -16.07 0.61
C THR A 95 -7.43 -14.95 0.77
N PHE A 96 -8.50 -15.01 -0.04
CA PHE A 96 -9.58 -14.01 -0.05
C PHE A 96 -10.95 -14.69 0.03
N GLY A 97 -11.79 -14.21 0.96
CA GLY A 97 -13.15 -14.72 1.14
C GLY A 97 -14.07 -14.40 -0.05
N TYR A 98 -15.06 -15.27 -0.27
CA TYR A 98 -16.00 -15.13 -1.39
C TYR A 98 -17.07 -14.05 -1.15
N SER A 99 -17.22 -13.16 -2.11
CA SER A 99 -18.37 -12.26 -2.29
C SER A 99 -18.38 -11.75 -3.72
N GLU A 100 -19.53 -11.39 -4.27
CA GLU A 100 -19.62 -10.74 -5.58
C GLU A 100 -19.47 -9.22 -5.44
N TRP A 101 -18.33 -8.70 -5.89
CA TRP A 101 -17.97 -7.29 -5.75
C TRP A 101 -16.82 -6.94 -6.72
N GLU A 102 -16.63 -5.66 -7.00
CA GLU A 102 -15.62 -5.21 -7.99
C GLU A 102 -14.17 -5.27 -7.48
N GLY A 103 -13.99 -5.46 -6.17
CA GLY A 103 -12.67 -5.48 -5.56
C GLY A 103 -12.00 -4.10 -5.57
N SER A 104 -10.66 -4.03 -5.52
CA SER A 104 -9.67 -5.13 -5.67
C SER A 104 -9.35 -5.88 -4.37
N PHE A 105 -8.80 -7.09 -4.47
CA PHE A 105 -8.32 -7.85 -3.30
C PHE A 105 -7.18 -7.16 -2.57
N ILE A 106 -6.16 -6.69 -3.30
CA ILE A 106 -5.03 -5.95 -2.76
C ILE A 106 -4.99 -4.57 -3.41
N SER A 107 -4.71 -3.54 -2.62
CA SER A 107 -4.39 -2.21 -3.13
C SER A 107 -3.13 -1.64 -2.51
N ILE A 108 -2.16 -1.24 -3.33
CA ILE A 108 -0.88 -0.66 -2.87
C ILE A 108 -0.59 0.64 -3.62
N SER A 109 -0.11 1.66 -2.91
CA SER A 109 0.35 2.93 -3.51
C SER A 109 1.41 3.63 -2.65
N GLY A 110 2.25 4.44 -3.29
CA GLY A 110 3.35 5.15 -2.65
C GLY A 110 4.55 5.32 -3.60
N ASN A 111 5.65 5.83 -3.06
CA ASN A 111 6.87 6.08 -3.83
C ASN A 111 8.05 5.29 -3.25
N LYS A 112 8.99 4.87 -4.09
CA LYS A 112 10.19 4.12 -3.67
C LYS A 112 9.88 2.87 -2.86
N LEU A 113 8.77 2.20 -3.18
CA LEU A 113 8.34 1.01 -2.47
C LEU A 113 9.05 -0.22 -3.04
N THR A 114 9.27 -1.19 -2.17
CA THR A 114 9.72 -2.52 -2.57
C THR A 114 8.68 -3.55 -2.13
N ILE A 115 7.99 -4.18 -3.08
CA ILE A 115 6.96 -5.19 -2.82
C ILE A 115 7.52 -6.55 -3.26
N LYS A 116 7.56 -7.52 -2.35
CA LYS A 116 8.16 -8.84 -2.57
C LYS A 116 7.22 -9.99 -2.22
N GLY A 117 7.33 -11.08 -2.97
CA GLY A 117 6.91 -12.40 -2.51
C GLY A 117 8.12 -13.20 -2.02
N ASP A 118 8.04 -13.78 -0.83
CA ASP A 118 9.05 -14.75 -0.38
C ASP A 118 8.99 -16.02 -1.25
N PRO A 119 10.10 -16.78 -1.38
CA PRO A 119 10.08 -18.06 -2.10
C PRO A 119 8.98 -18.99 -1.58
N GLY A 120 8.14 -19.48 -2.50
CA GLY A 120 7.00 -20.34 -2.18
C GLY A 120 5.76 -19.61 -1.64
N SER A 121 5.81 -18.29 -1.48
CA SER A 121 4.61 -17.51 -1.16
C SER A 121 3.63 -17.49 -2.33
N VAL A 122 2.32 -17.50 -2.02
CA VAL A 122 1.24 -17.51 -3.01
C VAL A 122 0.13 -16.56 -2.57
N LEU A 123 -0.32 -15.73 -3.49
CA LEU A 123 -1.57 -14.98 -3.38
C LEU A 123 -2.65 -15.78 -4.11
N ASP A 124 -3.53 -16.43 -3.37
CA ASP A 124 -4.51 -17.39 -3.89
C ASP A 124 -5.89 -16.73 -3.98
N GLY A 125 -6.30 -16.42 -5.20
CA GLY A 125 -7.56 -15.74 -5.49
C GLY A 125 -8.78 -16.65 -5.43
N GLN A 126 -8.59 -17.97 -5.41
CA GLN A 126 -9.67 -18.95 -5.43
C GLN A 126 -10.70 -18.68 -6.55
N GLY A 127 -10.22 -18.31 -7.74
CA GLY A 127 -11.01 -17.77 -8.85
C GLY A 127 -12.20 -18.63 -9.28
N ALA A 128 -12.11 -19.95 -9.12
CA ALA A 128 -13.18 -20.91 -9.39
C ALA A 128 -14.50 -20.59 -8.66
N LEU A 129 -14.45 -19.87 -7.53
CA LEU A 129 -15.66 -19.44 -6.82
C LEU A 129 -16.45 -18.39 -7.63
N TRP A 130 -15.79 -17.61 -8.49
CA TRP A 130 -16.38 -16.57 -9.34
C TRP A 130 -16.50 -16.97 -10.81
N TRP A 131 -15.64 -17.83 -11.32
CA TRP A 131 -15.60 -18.17 -12.74
C TRP A 131 -16.92 -18.77 -13.22
N ASP A 132 -17.42 -18.20 -14.31
CA ASP A 132 -18.73 -18.49 -14.91
C ASP A 132 -18.67 -18.42 -16.45
N GLY A 133 -17.46 -18.38 -17.03
CA GLY A 133 -17.20 -18.25 -18.46
C GLY A 133 -17.40 -16.84 -19.03
N LEU A 134 -17.93 -15.89 -18.26
CA LEU A 134 -18.29 -14.55 -18.76
C LEU A 134 -17.31 -13.46 -18.34
N GLY A 135 -16.45 -13.74 -17.36
CA GLY A 135 -15.40 -12.81 -16.94
C GLY A 135 -15.98 -11.45 -16.53
N GLY A 136 -15.47 -10.36 -17.10
CA GLY A 136 -15.97 -9.00 -16.90
C GLY A 136 -17.14 -8.59 -17.82
N ASN A 137 -17.56 -9.46 -18.75
CA ASN A 137 -18.60 -9.14 -19.74
C ASN A 137 -20.04 -9.42 -19.24
N GLY A 138 -20.18 -10.02 -18.06
CA GLY A 138 -21.47 -10.35 -17.46
C GLY A 138 -21.34 -11.41 -16.35
N GLY A 139 -22.48 -11.95 -15.94
CA GLY A 139 -22.54 -12.98 -14.88
C GLY A 139 -22.28 -12.41 -13.50
N LYS A 140 -21.54 -13.17 -12.67
CA LYS A 140 -21.14 -12.76 -11.32
C LYS A 140 -20.26 -11.51 -11.36
N THR A 141 -20.41 -10.62 -10.39
CA THR A 141 -19.47 -9.51 -10.19
C THR A 141 -18.16 -10.04 -9.63
N LYS A 142 -17.05 -9.85 -10.37
CA LYS A 142 -15.74 -10.45 -10.05
C LYS A 142 -14.71 -9.41 -9.62
N PRO A 143 -14.04 -9.59 -8.47
CA PRO A 143 -13.05 -8.64 -8.00
C PRO A 143 -11.80 -8.65 -8.86
N LYS A 144 -11.19 -7.49 -9.07
CA LYS A 144 -9.81 -7.40 -9.58
C LYS A 144 -8.83 -7.88 -8.51
N PHE A 145 -7.66 -8.39 -8.90
CA PHE A 145 -6.72 -8.95 -7.92
C PHE A 145 -5.85 -7.86 -7.27
N PHE A 146 -4.92 -7.28 -8.01
CA PHE A 146 -3.86 -6.41 -7.49
C PHE A 146 -3.96 -5.02 -8.13
N LYS A 147 -4.33 -4.02 -7.32
CA LYS A 147 -4.38 -2.61 -7.75
C LYS A 147 -3.12 -1.88 -7.32
N ALA A 148 -2.37 -1.38 -8.29
CA ALA A 148 -1.21 -0.51 -8.09
C ALA A 148 -1.48 0.84 -8.78
N ASN A 149 -2.06 1.77 -8.01
CA ASN A 149 -2.34 3.13 -8.48
C ASN A 149 -1.35 4.11 -7.86
N ASN A 150 -0.72 4.99 -8.63
CA ASN A 150 0.27 5.94 -8.09
C ASN A 150 1.40 5.22 -7.32
N LEU A 151 1.95 4.17 -7.94
CA LEU A 151 3.08 3.41 -7.44
C LEU A 151 4.31 3.79 -8.27
N ASN A 152 5.11 4.74 -7.77
CA ASN A 152 6.20 5.34 -8.54
C ASN A 152 7.57 5.00 -7.97
N ASP A 153 8.59 4.98 -8.83
CA ASP A 153 9.99 4.69 -8.47
C ASP A 153 10.14 3.39 -7.67
N SER A 154 9.28 2.42 -7.94
CA SER A 154 9.04 1.26 -7.07
C SER A 154 9.38 -0.05 -7.77
N ILE A 155 9.46 -1.12 -6.99
CA ILE A 155 9.75 -2.48 -7.47
C ILE A 155 8.67 -3.45 -6.95
N ILE A 156 8.12 -4.27 -7.84
CA ILE A 156 7.36 -5.49 -7.51
C ILE A 156 8.21 -6.68 -7.96
N ASP A 157 8.51 -7.60 -7.04
CA ASP A 157 9.46 -8.70 -7.28
C ASP A 157 8.95 -10.02 -6.69
N GLY A 158 8.95 -11.09 -7.47
CA GLY A 158 8.74 -12.45 -6.92
C GLY A 158 7.30 -12.77 -6.50
N ILE A 159 6.31 -11.97 -6.93
CA ILE A 159 4.91 -12.25 -6.60
C ILE A 159 4.39 -13.44 -7.42
N THR A 160 3.75 -14.38 -6.73
CA THR A 160 2.97 -15.46 -7.36
C THR A 160 1.48 -15.23 -7.10
N ILE A 161 0.69 -15.12 -8.17
CA ILE A 161 -0.78 -15.10 -8.14
C ILE A 161 -1.26 -16.46 -8.66
N LEU A 162 -2.19 -17.07 -7.92
CA LEU A 162 -2.88 -18.29 -8.29
C LEU A 162 -4.38 -18.01 -8.41
N ASN A 163 -4.98 -18.42 -9.53
CA ASN A 163 -6.42 -18.43 -9.78
C ASN A 163 -7.10 -17.08 -9.49
N ALA A 164 -6.73 -16.04 -10.23
CA ALA A 164 -7.37 -14.74 -10.15
C ALA A 164 -8.84 -14.79 -10.64
N PRO A 165 -9.81 -14.19 -9.92
CA PRO A 165 -11.20 -14.14 -10.37
C PRO A 165 -11.42 -13.38 -11.68
N LYS A 166 -10.57 -12.38 -11.96
CA LYS A 166 -10.57 -11.51 -13.15
C LYS A 166 -9.12 -11.10 -13.45
N ASN A 167 -8.86 -9.84 -13.83
CA ASN A 167 -7.51 -9.35 -14.08
C ASN A 167 -6.62 -9.38 -12.82
N SER A 168 -5.37 -9.81 -13.03
CA SER A 168 -4.33 -9.93 -12.03
C SER A 168 -3.76 -8.55 -11.63
N PHE A 169 -2.90 -7.93 -12.43
CA PHE A 169 -2.33 -6.63 -12.10
C PHE A 169 -3.04 -5.49 -12.85
N SER A 170 -3.52 -4.50 -12.11
CA SER A 170 -3.98 -3.22 -12.63
C SER A 170 -2.97 -2.15 -12.24
N LEU A 171 -2.11 -1.76 -13.18
CA LEU A 171 -1.10 -0.71 -13.01
C LEU A 171 -1.61 0.59 -13.62
N ASN A 172 -1.83 1.63 -12.81
CA ASN A 172 -2.42 2.88 -13.28
C ASN A 172 -1.75 4.11 -12.68
N ARG A 173 -1.46 5.12 -13.51
CA ARG A 173 -0.78 6.35 -13.05
C ARG A 173 0.55 6.02 -12.36
N VAL A 174 1.37 5.21 -13.02
CA VAL A 174 2.65 4.73 -12.48
C VAL A 174 3.81 5.31 -13.29
N ASN A 175 4.86 5.77 -12.61
CA ASN A 175 6.10 6.23 -13.22
C ASN A 175 7.28 5.40 -12.68
N ASN A 176 8.16 4.93 -13.56
CA ASN A 176 9.40 4.26 -13.16
C ASN A 176 9.15 3.04 -12.24
N LEU A 177 8.34 2.10 -12.73
CA LEU A 177 7.97 0.89 -12.00
C LEU A 177 8.66 -0.33 -12.62
N ILE A 178 9.44 -1.04 -11.80
CA ILE A 178 10.02 -2.33 -12.20
C ILE A 178 9.12 -3.45 -11.65
N VAL A 179 8.67 -4.32 -12.53
CA VAL A 179 7.93 -5.53 -12.19
C VAL A 179 8.73 -6.73 -12.68
N LYS A 180 9.15 -7.63 -11.79
CA LYS A 180 10.01 -8.74 -12.17
C LYS A 180 9.74 -10.03 -11.42
N ASN A 181 10.15 -11.15 -12.02
CA ASN A 181 10.07 -12.48 -11.41
C ASN A 181 8.62 -12.85 -11.00
N ILE A 182 7.64 -12.49 -11.83
CA ILE A 182 6.23 -12.72 -11.53
C ILE A 182 5.77 -14.05 -12.09
N LEU A 183 4.98 -14.77 -11.31
CA LEU A 183 4.21 -15.92 -11.76
C LEU A 183 2.72 -15.61 -11.61
N ILE A 184 1.97 -15.72 -12.70
CA ILE A 184 0.50 -15.72 -12.67
C ILE A 184 0.07 -17.08 -13.22
N ASP A 185 -0.62 -17.85 -12.40
CA ASP A 185 -1.08 -19.19 -12.74
C ASP A 185 -2.60 -19.27 -12.61
N ASP A 186 -3.29 -19.15 -13.75
CA ASP A 186 -4.74 -19.20 -13.85
C ASP A 186 -5.20 -20.43 -14.67
N ARG A 187 -4.36 -21.48 -14.77
CA ARG A 187 -4.62 -22.66 -15.62
C ARG A 187 -5.88 -23.44 -15.24
N ASP A 188 -6.28 -23.43 -13.97
CA ASP A 188 -7.54 -24.07 -13.56
C ASP A 188 -8.75 -23.39 -14.23
N GLY A 189 -8.60 -22.13 -14.62
CA GLY A 189 -9.61 -21.37 -15.36
C GLY A 189 -9.95 -22.00 -16.71
N ASP A 190 -9.04 -22.74 -17.33
CA ASP A 190 -9.25 -23.37 -18.63
C ASP A 190 -10.43 -24.37 -18.60
N ILE A 191 -10.60 -25.09 -17.47
CA ILE A 191 -11.67 -26.07 -17.29
C ILE A 191 -12.81 -25.56 -16.39
N LEU A 192 -12.53 -24.54 -15.57
CA LEU A 192 -13.49 -24.00 -14.58
C LEU A 192 -14.14 -22.68 -15.03
N GLY A 193 -13.92 -22.23 -16.26
CA GLY A 193 -14.61 -21.07 -16.85
C GLY A 193 -13.97 -19.71 -16.53
N GLY A 194 -12.66 -19.68 -16.35
CA GLY A 194 -11.89 -18.44 -16.22
C GLY A 194 -11.99 -17.59 -17.49
N HIS A 195 -12.29 -16.31 -17.35
CA HIS A 195 -12.37 -15.38 -18.48
C HIS A 195 -11.99 -13.96 -18.04
N ASN A 196 -11.34 -13.19 -18.91
CA ASN A 196 -10.73 -11.89 -18.59
C ASN A 196 -9.71 -11.93 -17.44
N THR A 197 -8.96 -13.03 -17.33
CA THR A 197 -7.80 -13.24 -16.45
C THR A 197 -6.54 -12.59 -17.02
N ASP A 198 -6.60 -11.28 -17.24
CA ASP A 198 -5.47 -10.54 -17.81
C ASP A 198 -4.31 -10.48 -16.83
N GLY A 199 -3.08 -10.72 -17.32
CA GLY A 199 -1.89 -10.66 -16.48
C GLY A 199 -1.60 -9.24 -15.99
N PHE A 200 -1.43 -8.30 -16.91
CA PHE A 200 -1.11 -6.89 -16.61
C PHE A 200 -1.92 -5.95 -17.47
N ASN A 201 -2.74 -5.13 -16.82
CA ASN A 201 -3.49 -4.04 -17.43
C ASN A 201 -2.80 -2.73 -17.03
N VAL A 202 -2.10 -2.11 -17.98
CA VAL A 202 -1.25 -0.92 -17.76
C VAL A 202 -1.91 0.32 -18.38
N ASN A 203 -2.10 1.36 -17.59
CA ASN A 203 -2.76 2.59 -18.00
C ASN A 203 -2.05 3.83 -17.43
N ASN A 204 -2.04 4.94 -18.18
CA ASN A 204 -1.45 6.21 -17.73
C ASN A 204 -0.05 6.02 -17.12
N ALA A 205 0.85 5.35 -17.84
CA ALA A 205 2.11 4.89 -17.29
C ALA A 205 3.30 5.39 -18.11
N ASP A 206 4.42 5.64 -17.43
CA ASP A 206 5.70 6.01 -18.03
C ASP A 206 6.84 5.24 -17.35
N GLY A 207 7.81 4.74 -18.12
CA GLY A 207 8.95 3.99 -17.56
C GLY A 207 8.59 2.70 -16.81
N VAL A 208 7.63 1.90 -17.30
CA VAL A 208 7.31 0.59 -16.69
C VAL A 208 8.12 -0.53 -17.35
N PHE A 209 8.88 -1.28 -16.56
CA PHE A 209 9.69 -2.41 -17.02
C PHE A 209 9.19 -3.72 -16.43
N ILE A 210 8.57 -4.56 -17.27
CA ILE A 210 8.06 -5.88 -16.88
C ILE A 210 9.01 -6.95 -17.43
N THR A 211 9.66 -7.72 -16.56
CA THR A 211 10.73 -8.66 -16.96
C THR A 211 10.65 -9.98 -16.21
N ASN A 212 11.12 -11.07 -16.83
CA ASN A 212 11.08 -12.42 -16.25
C ASN A 212 9.71 -12.79 -15.64
N VAL A 213 8.67 -12.72 -16.48
CA VAL A 213 7.31 -13.03 -16.06
C VAL A 213 6.81 -14.26 -16.80
N ARG A 214 6.12 -15.14 -16.07
CA ARG A 214 5.34 -16.23 -16.64
C ARG A 214 3.87 -16.01 -16.32
N VAL A 215 3.07 -15.84 -17.37
CA VAL A 215 1.61 -15.80 -17.27
C VAL A 215 1.09 -17.08 -17.90
N SER A 216 0.46 -17.92 -17.09
CA SER A 216 -0.18 -19.15 -17.53
C SER A 216 -1.69 -18.93 -17.53
N ARG A 217 -2.20 -18.63 -18.71
CA ARG A 217 -3.61 -18.59 -19.12
C ARG A 217 -3.71 -19.30 -20.46
N GLU A 218 -4.90 -19.69 -20.84
CA GLU A 218 -5.21 -20.23 -22.16
C GLU A 218 -4.55 -19.48 -23.36
N ILE A 219 -3.88 -20.25 -24.24
CA ILE A 219 -3.92 -20.10 -25.70
C ILE A 219 -4.95 -21.13 -26.18
N THR A 220 -6.18 -20.71 -26.48
CA THR A 220 -7.08 -21.53 -27.29
C THR A 220 -6.59 -21.38 -28.71
N ALA A 221 -5.91 -22.39 -29.23
CA ALA A 221 -5.94 -22.60 -30.66
C ALA A 221 -7.36 -23.05 -30.99
N GLY A 222 -8.19 -22.12 -31.48
CA GLY A 222 -9.46 -22.49 -32.09
C GLY A 222 -9.20 -23.48 -33.23
N TYR A 223 -9.91 -24.61 -33.20
CA TYR A 223 -10.19 -25.45 -34.36
C TYR A 223 -11.68 -25.40 -34.63
#